data_AF-G9D4A9-F1
#
_entry.id   AF-G9D4A9-F1
#
_cell.length_a   1.000
_cell.length_b   1.000
_cell.length_c   1.000
_cell.angle_alpha   90.00
_cell.angle_beta   90.00
_cell.angle_gamma   90.00
#
_symmetry.space_group_name_H-M   'P 1'
#
loop_
_entity.id
_entity.type
_entity.pdbx_description
1 polymer ?
#
loop_
_entity_poly.entity_id
_entity_poly.type
_entity_poly.pdbx_seq_one_letter_code
_entity_poly.pdbx_strand_id
1 'polypeptide(L)'
;LLSLFTLFICVISLSARDTLRTKYVYEFGFDRGAVAFAQSGRIGLFEKSVTVPVVVPICSRLTYVRVEVNDFISQPKVRFNYHLSSVIITFNTWQYSVSSYVVIAKAVPRDDYCDVRTPYS
;
A
#
# COMPACT_ATOMS: atom_id res chain seq x y z
N LEU A 1 41.52 27.71 -1.98
CA LEU A 1 40.24 28.06 -1.31
C LEU A 1 39.01 27.82 -2.20
N LEU A 2 38.95 28.32 -3.45
CA LEU A 2 37.77 28.12 -4.32
C LEU A 2 37.41 26.65 -4.58
N SER A 3 38.40 25.75 -4.67
CA SER A 3 38.19 24.31 -4.87
C SER A 3 37.54 23.59 -3.67
N LEU A 4 37.69 24.11 -2.44
CA LEU A 4 37.00 23.53 -1.28
C LEU A 4 35.52 23.93 -1.24
N PHE A 5 35.19 25.15 -1.68
CA PHE A 5 33.81 25.63 -1.75
C PHE A 5 32.99 24.88 -2.81
N THR A 6 33.56 24.59 -3.98
CA THR A 6 32.87 23.81 -5.02
C THR A 6 32.58 22.38 -4.59
N LEU A 7 33.51 21.76 -3.85
CA LEU A 7 33.33 20.39 -3.32
C LEU A 7 32.21 20.35 -2.28
N PHE A 8 32.14 21.35 -1.40
CA PHE A 8 31.07 21.46 -0.40
C PHE A 8 29.68 21.64 -1.03
N ILE A 9 29.57 22.47 -2.07
CA ILE A 9 28.30 22.68 -2.80
C ILE A 9 27.85 21.39 -3.51
N CYS A 10 28.77 20.64 -4.12
CA CYS A 10 28.44 19.37 -4.77
C CYS A 10 27.97 18.29 -3.77
N VAL A 11 28.58 18.20 -2.58
CA VAL A 11 28.20 17.21 -1.55
C VAL A 11 26.82 17.54 -0.95
N ILE A 12 26.52 18.82 -0.70
CA ILE A 12 25.21 19.25 -0.21
C ILE A 12 24.11 19.01 -1.26
N SER A 13 24.43 19.23 -2.54
CA SER A 13 23.50 18.99 -3.65
C SER A 13 23.18 17.51 -3.87
N LEU A 14 24.14 16.61 -3.61
CA LEU A 14 23.93 15.17 -3.71
C LEU A 14 23.09 14.62 -2.55
N SER A 15 23.25 15.19 -1.35
CA SER A 15 22.48 14.83 -0.15
C SER A 15 21.02 15.30 -0.19
N ALA A 16 20.69 16.32 -0.99
CA ALA A 16 19.33 16.85 -1.09
C ALA A 16 18.40 16.05 -2.02
N ARG A 17 18.91 15.00 -2.70
CA ARG A 17 18.11 14.14 -3.59
C ARG A 17 17.19 13.16 -2.85
N ASP A 18 17.38 12.95 -1.55
CA ASP A 18 16.40 12.28 -0.70
C ASP A 18 15.28 13.27 -0.35
N THR A 19 14.58 13.73 -1.38
CA THR A 19 13.36 14.52 -1.28
C THR A 19 12.34 13.73 -0.48
N LEU A 20 12.18 14.01 0.83
CA LEU A 20 10.99 13.77 1.68
C LEU A 20 9.97 12.73 1.14
N ARG A 21 10.41 11.50 0.83
CA ARG A 21 9.52 10.42 0.41
C ARG A 21 8.95 9.80 1.66
N THR A 22 7.87 10.40 2.14
CA THR A 22 7.09 9.88 3.25
C THR A 22 6.42 8.58 2.84
N LYS A 23 6.61 7.55 3.66
CA LYS A 23 5.96 6.26 3.54
C LYS A 23 4.97 6.11 4.70
N TYR A 24 3.71 5.84 4.37
CA TYR A 24 2.68 5.53 5.34
C TYR A 24 2.33 4.06 5.24
N VAL A 25 2.26 3.39 6.39
CA VAL A 25 1.92 1.97 6.49
C VAL A 25 0.64 1.83 7.32
N TYR A 26 -0.31 1.09 6.79
CA TYR A 26 -1.58 0.79 7.44
C TYR A 26 -1.73 -0.72 7.54
N GLU A 27 -2.08 -1.19 8.72
CA GLU A 27 -2.22 -2.61 9.01
C GLU A 27 -3.62 -2.89 9.56
N PHE A 28 -4.25 -3.94 9.03
CA PHE A 28 -5.58 -4.38 9.42
C PHE A 28 -5.51 -5.87 9.75
N GLY A 29 -6.06 -6.27 10.91
CA GLY A 29 -6.08 -7.66 11.35
C GLY A 29 -4.81 -8.10 12.08
N PHE A 30 -4.51 -9.40 12.03
CA PHE A 30 -3.40 -10.03 12.74
C PHE A 30 -2.45 -10.70 11.76
N ASP A 31 -1.18 -10.30 11.76
CA ASP A 31 -0.15 -10.87 10.88
C ASP A 31 0.06 -12.37 11.16
N ARG A 32 -0.66 -13.21 10.42
CA ARG A 32 -0.63 -14.67 10.49
C ARG A 32 -0.85 -15.27 9.11
N GLY A 33 -0.22 -16.40 8.83
CA GLY A 33 -0.37 -17.12 7.57
C GLY A 33 0.58 -16.63 6.47
N ALA A 34 0.33 -17.10 5.26
CA ALA A 34 1.16 -16.83 4.09
C ALA A 34 0.61 -15.64 3.28
N VAL A 35 1.48 -14.98 2.52
CA VAL A 35 1.06 -13.93 1.57
C VAL A 35 0.21 -14.58 0.49
N ALA A 36 -1.06 -14.19 0.46
CA ALA A 36 -2.07 -14.72 -0.43
C ALA A 36 -2.39 -13.75 -1.58
N PHE A 37 -2.10 -12.47 -1.38
CA PHE A 37 -2.35 -11.42 -2.35
C PHE A 37 -1.28 -10.34 -2.24
N ALA A 38 -0.78 -9.87 -3.38
CA ALA A 38 0.10 -8.71 -3.45
C ALA A 38 -0.20 -7.94 -4.73
N GLN A 39 -0.57 -6.68 -4.59
CA GLN A 39 -0.81 -5.79 -5.72
C GLN A 39 -0.17 -4.43 -5.46
N SER A 40 0.56 -3.93 -6.45
CA SER A 40 1.06 -2.58 -6.46
C SER A 40 0.35 -1.74 -7.52
N GLY A 41 0.18 -0.46 -7.26
CA GLY A 41 -0.38 0.47 -8.23
C GLY A 41 0.17 1.87 -8.09
N ARG A 42 -0.20 2.71 -9.05
CA ARG A 42 0.11 4.14 -9.06
C ARG A 42 -1.19 4.91 -9.03
N ILE A 43 -1.11 6.12 -8.50
CA ILE A 43 -2.25 6.99 -8.34
C ILE A 43 -1.92 8.28 -9.04
N GLY A 44 -2.75 8.60 -10.03
CA GLY A 44 -2.62 9.81 -10.83
C GLY A 44 -2.94 11.08 -10.04
N LEU A 45 -2.57 12.23 -10.61
CA LEU A 45 -2.75 13.55 -9.98
C LEU A 45 -4.21 13.93 -9.68
N PHE A 46 -5.17 13.33 -10.39
CA PHE A 46 -6.60 13.63 -10.25
C PHE A 46 -7.39 12.48 -9.60
N GLU A 47 -6.74 11.36 -9.30
CA GLU A 47 -7.40 10.21 -8.69
C GLU A 47 -7.51 10.42 -7.18
N LYS A 48 -8.71 10.78 -6.71
CA LYS A 48 -8.96 11.09 -5.30
C LYS A 48 -9.24 9.86 -4.43
N SER A 49 -9.55 8.73 -5.05
CA SER A 49 -9.81 7.48 -4.35
C SER A 49 -9.45 6.30 -5.23
N VAL A 50 -8.85 5.28 -4.62
CA VAL A 50 -8.55 4.01 -5.27
C VAL A 50 -9.12 2.88 -4.42
N THR A 51 -9.85 1.98 -5.07
CA THR A 51 -10.39 0.77 -4.45
C THR A 51 -9.67 -0.43 -5.02
N VAL A 52 -9.04 -1.21 -4.14
CA VAL A 52 -8.28 -2.41 -4.50
C VAL A 52 -9.02 -3.62 -3.94
N PRO A 53 -9.62 -4.47 -4.78
CA PRO A 53 -10.24 -5.70 -4.32
C PRO A 53 -9.16 -6.70 -3.90
N VAL A 54 -9.24 -7.18 -2.65
CA VAL A 54 -8.33 -8.18 -2.11
C VAL A 54 -8.92 -9.55 -2.36
N VAL A 55 -8.31 -10.28 -3.30
CA VAL A 55 -8.73 -11.65 -3.64
C VAL A 55 -7.79 -12.63 -2.96
N VAL A 56 -8.33 -13.49 -2.11
CA VAL A 56 -7.58 -14.60 -1.48
C VAL A 56 -7.98 -15.92 -2.10
N PRO A 57 -7.11 -16.94 -2.10
CA PRO A 57 -7.44 -18.26 -2.62
C PRO A 57 -8.68 -18.84 -1.93
N ILE A 58 -9.42 -19.68 -2.65
CA ILE A 58 -10.49 -20.50 -2.06
C ILE A 58 -9.95 -21.24 -0.84
N CYS A 59 -10.82 -21.51 0.14
CA CYS A 59 -10.44 -22.25 1.34
C CYS A 59 -9.43 -21.52 2.24
N SER A 60 -9.28 -20.21 2.03
CA SER A 60 -8.40 -19.37 2.84
C SER A 60 -9.23 -18.36 3.59
N ARG A 61 -8.84 -18.06 4.82
CA ARG A 61 -9.36 -16.93 5.58
C ARG A 61 -8.34 -15.81 5.60
N LEU A 62 -8.74 -14.64 5.12
CA LEU A 62 -7.94 -13.42 5.23
C LEU A 62 -7.72 -13.08 6.72
N THR A 63 -6.46 -12.89 7.10
CA THR A 63 -6.04 -12.62 8.49
C THR A 63 -5.43 -11.24 8.64
N TYR A 64 -4.75 -10.76 7.60
CA TYR A 64 -3.99 -9.52 7.65
C TYR A 64 -3.96 -8.81 6.31
N VAL A 65 -4.07 -7.49 6.34
CA VAL A 65 -3.90 -6.61 5.20
C VAL A 65 -2.95 -5.49 5.59
N ARG A 66 -1.86 -5.36 4.84
CA ARG A 66 -0.90 -4.26 4.91
C ARG A 66 -1.04 -3.40 3.68
N VAL A 67 -1.14 -2.10 3.87
CA VAL A 67 -1.19 -1.12 2.79
C VAL A 67 -0.06 -0.15 3.01
N GLU A 68 0.82 -0.08 2.03
CA GLU A 68 1.92 0.88 1.99
C GLU A 68 1.57 1.95 0.96
N VAL A 69 1.70 3.22 1.33
CA VAL A 69 1.55 4.34 0.40
C VAL A 69 2.80 5.20 0.46
N ASN A 70 3.45 5.39 -0.69
CA ASN A 70 4.69 6.17 -0.83
C ASN A 70 4.43 7.50 -1.54
N ASP A 71 5.38 8.43 -1.41
CA ASP A 71 5.48 9.68 -2.18
C ASP A 71 4.38 10.70 -1.88
N PHE A 72 4.17 11.00 -0.59
CA PHE A 72 2.93 11.61 -0.16
C PHE A 72 3.07 12.92 0.66
N ILE A 73 2.53 14.03 0.15
CA ILE A 73 2.59 15.34 0.83
C ILE A 73 1.68 15.42 2.11
N SER A 74 0.51 14.77 2.12
CA SER A 74 -0.51 14.82 3.21
C SER A 74 -1.13 13.45 3.61
N GLN A 75 -0.61 12.71 4.59
CA GLN A 75 -1.14 11.40 5.03
C GLN A 75 -2.53 10.93 4.49
N PRO A 76 -2.59 9.89 3.63
CA PRO A 76 -3.85 9.43 3.04
C PRO A 76 -4.72 8.69 4.06
N LYS A 77 -6.04 8.62 3.82
CA LYS A 77 -6.93 7.81 4.64
C LYS A 77 -7.10 6.43 4.00
N VAL A 78 -6.62 5.40 4.67
CA VAL A 78 -6.81 4.00 4.23
C VAL A 78 -7.84 3.32 5.11
N ARG A 79 -8.78 2.60 4.48
CA ARG A 79 -9.78 1.79 5.18
C ARG A 79 -9.87 0.42 4.51
N PHE A 80 -10.13 -0.61 5.30
CA PHE A 80 -10.45 -1.92 4.78
C PHE A 80 -11.95 -2.19 4.95
N ASN A 81 -12.63 -2.52 3.86
CA ASN A 81 -14.02 -2.94 3.86
C ASN A 81 -14.07 -4.47 3.94
N TYR A 82 -14.43 -5.00 5.12
CA TYR A 82 -14.52 -6.44 5.37
C TYR A 82 -15.64 -7.13 4.58
N HIS A 83 -16.73 -6.43 4.27
CA HIS A 83 -17.86 -7.01 3.53
C HIS A 83 -17.52 -7.22 2.05
N LEU A 84 -16.82 -6.25 1.45
CA LEU A 84 -16.41 -6.30 0.05
C LEU A 84 -14.98 -6.82 -0.15
N SER A 85 -14.30 -7.21 0.94
CA SER A 85 -12.87 -7.58 0.96
C SER A 85 -12.01 -6.61 0.14
N SER A 86 -12.17 -5.32 0.36
CA SER A 86 -11.56 -4.28 -0.49
C SER A 86 -10.86 -3.22 0.33
N VAL A 87 -9.65 -2.84 -0.08
CA VAL A 87 -8.92 -1.70 0.46
C VAL A 87 -9.36 -0.44 -0.27
N ILE A 88 -9.75 0.59 0.48
CA ILE A 88 -10.11 1.90 -0.05
C ILE A 88 -9.08 2.89 0.46
N ILE A 89 -8.35 3.51 -0.47
CA ILE A 89 -7.38 4.55 -0.22
C ILE A 89 -7.99 5.86 -0.69
N THR A 90 -8.22 6.80 0.22
CA THR A 90 -8.85 8.10 -0.07
C THR A 90 -7.89 9.24 0.24
N PHE A 91 -7.86 10.21 -0.67
CA PHE A 91 -7.00 11.39 -0.60
C PHE A 91 -7.79 12.66 -0.28
N ASN A 92 -7.10 13.59 0.36
CA ASN A 92 -7.64 14.93 0.56
C ASN A 92 -7.69 15.67 -0.79
N THR A 93 -8.68 16.55 -0.94
CA THR A 93 -8.97 17.27 -2.19
C THR A 93 -7.84 18.13 -2.74
N TRP A 94 -6.87 18.51 -1.89
CA TRP A 94 -5.75 19.40 -2.20
C TRP A 94 -4.44 18.70 -2.55
N GLN A 95 -4.48 17.38 -2.77
CA GLN A 95 -3.27 16.65 -3.09
C GLN A 95 -2.97 16.69 -4.60
N TYR A 96 -1.76 17.14 -4.94
CA TYR A 96 -1.25 17.24 -6.31
C TYR A 96 0.05 16.43 -6.52
N SER A 97 0.18 15.25 -5.91
CA SER A 97 1.36 14.39 -6.07
C SER A 97 1.00 13.02 -6.65
N VAL A 98 1.82 12.53 -7.59
CA VAL A 98 1.76 11.13 -8.02
C VAL A 98 2.24 10.28 -6.86
N SER A 99 1.41 9.34 -6.43
CA SER A 99 1.75 8.41 -5.35
C SER A 99 1.75 6.97 -5.85
N SER A 100 2.40 6.10 -5.11
CA SER A 100 2.38 4.65 -5.35
C SER A 100 1.90 3.94 -4.11
N TYR A 101 1.23 2.80 -4.32
CA TYR A 101 0.77 1.96 -3.23
C TYR A 101 1.12 0.51 -3.46
N VAL A 102 1.23 -0.22 -2.35
CA VAL A 102 1.36 -1.68 -2.32
C VAL A 102 0.38 -2.22 -1.30
N VAL A 103 -0.52 -3.10 -1.73
CA VAL A 103 -1.41 -3.85 -0.86
C VAL A 103 -0.90 -5.28 -0.78
N ILE A 104 -0.65 -5.74 0.44
CA ILE A 104 -0.22 -7.11 0.74
C ILE A 104 -1.26 -7.71 1.68
N ALA A 105 -1.79 -8.87 1.34
CA ALA A 105 -2.74 -9.58 2.16
C ALA A 105 -2.22 -10.97 2.50
N LYS A 106 -2.38 -11.38 3.76
CA LYS A 106 -2.05 -12.71 4.24
C LYS A 106 -3.32 -13.46 4.60
N ALA A 107 -3.29 -14.76 4.34
CA ALA A 107 -4.37 -15.66 4.65
C ALA A 107 -3.84 -16.97 5.24
N VAL A 108 -4.68 -17.63 6.03
CA VAL A 108 -4.45 -18.98 6.53
C VAL A 108 -5.44 -19.94 5.85
N PRO A 109 -5.06 -21.21 5.64
CA PRO A 109 -6.02 -22.24 5.28
C PRO A 109 -7.16 -22.29 6.30
N ARG A 110 -8.39 -22.52 5.84
CA ARG A 110 -9.53 -22.82 6.69
C ARG A 110 -9.49 -24.31 6.99
N ASP A 111 -9.58 -24.67 8.28
CA ASP A 111 -9.52 -26.07 8.74
C ASP A 111 -10.77 -26.89 8.34
N ASP A 112 -11.86 -26.20 7.99
CA ASP A 112 -13.12 -26.84 7.60
C ASP A 112 -13.02 -27.40 6.18
N TYR A 113 -13.40 -28.68 6.03
CA TYR A 113 -13.43 -29.45 4.78
C TYR A 113 -13.91 -28.61 3.61
N CYS A 114 -12.96 -28.25 2.76
CA CYS A 114 -13.20 -27.32 1.70
C CYS A 114 -13.58 -28.09 0.45
N ASP A 115 -14.88 -28.40 0.33
CA ASP A 115 -15.40 -29.15 -0.80
C ASP A 115 -15.34 -28.26 -2.05
N VAL A 116 -14.50 -28.63 -3.02
CA VAL A 116 -14.16 -27.87 -4.24
C VAL A 116 -15.36 -27.72 -5.19
N ARG A 117 -16.57 -28.14 -4.77
CA ARG A 117 -17.75 -28.31 -5.62
C ARG A 117 -18.75 -27.16 -5.60
N THR A 118 -18.55 -26.09 -4.83
CA THR A 118 -19.43 -24.92 -4.87
C THR A 118 -18.67 -23.66 -5.25
N PRO A 119 -18.62 -23.32 -6.55
CA PRO A 119 -18.16 -22.01 -6.98
C PRO A 119 -19.27 -21.01 -6.68
N TYR A 120 -19.01 -20.10 -5.72
CA TYR A 120 -19.79 -18.89 -5.44
C TYR A 120 -21.26 -19.09 -5.00
N SER A 121 -21.57 -18.70 -3.76
CA SER A 121 -22.90 -18.25 -3.34
C SER A 121 -22.78 -16.93 -2.61
#